data_AF-A0A151ZSL0-F1
#
_entry.id   AF-A0A151ZSL0-F1
#
_cell.length_a   1.000
_cell.length_b   1.000
_cell.length_c   1.000
_cell.angle_alpha   90.00
_cell.angle_beta   90.00
_cell.angle_gamma   90.00
#
_symmetry.space_group_name_H-M   'P 1'
#
loop_
_entity.id
_entity.type
_entity.pdbx_description
1 polymer ?
#
loop_
_entity_poly.entity_id
_entity_poly.type
_entity_poly.pdbx_seq_one_letter_code
_entity_poly.pdbx_strand_id
1 'polypeptide(L)'
;MSNLEEENEHLNIASKESLKEEIESFEGQTKKIKYTPTESYNNETFDYTEENKKALLKGPKKVKDSHDFVDPLEKLTPQQRKLHELRQKLNKTKQDIFTTVVNEHKKITQGDNPLDSMDEKRKLYQEKIQKEQEELKSKGLDPTQEALKNSTIEEIEKQESMKKKKKNGKKVNKQIQTKEEGIYNNYKKRVRDLESFQQSEQFKPVVSDVSTEANQYNYGETVHIPSQNISAMKQELLKKSIIISKKKGINPDEDVNYVNETNRLFNQKLSKHYDKYTVEIKQNLERGTAL
;
A
#
# COMPACT_ATOMS: atom_id res chain seq x y z
N MET A 1 51.36 -6.22 -0.07
CA MET A 1 50.68 -4.96 0.30
C MET A 1 49.89 -4.40 -0.89
N SER A 2 49.07 -5.24 -1.52
CA SER A 2 48.03 -4.82 -2.46
C SER A 2 47.17 -6.06 -2.74
N ASN A 3 45.86 -5.85 -2.89
CA ASN A 3 44.85 -6.84 -3.35
C ASN A 3 44.13 -7.63 -2.25
N LEU A 4 43.62 -6.93 -1.23
CA LEU A 4 42.53 -7.43 -0.36
C LEU A 4 41.37 -6.43 -0.24
N GLU A 5 41.25 -5.48 -1.16
CA GLU A 5 40.20 -4.43 -1.15
C GLU A 5 39.13 -4.57 -2.25
N GLU A 6 39.16 -5.60 -3.08
CA GLU A 6 38.26 -5.71 -4.26
C GLU A 6 37.14 -6.76 -4.15
N GLU A 7 36.86 -7.32 -2.97
CA GLU A 7 35.73 -8.26 -2.77
C GLU A 7 34.73 -7.78 -1.70
N ASN A 8 34.41 -6.50 -1.71
CA ASN A 8 33.11 -6.03 -1.20
C ASN A 8 32.27 -5.63 -2.41
N GLU A 9 31.70 -6.63 -3.09
CA GLU A 9 30.53 -6.41 -3.94
C GLU A 9 29.47 -5.76 -3.06
N HIS A 10 29.39 -4.44 -3.20
CA HIS A 10 28.40 -3.60 -2.57
C HIS A 10 27.02 -4.15 -2.95
N LEU A 11 26.37 -4.84 -2.00
CA LEU A 11 24.92 -4.79 -1.89
C LEU A 11 24.57 -3.31 -1.89
N ASN A 12 24.07 -2.83 -3.02
CA ASN A 12 23.75 -1.45 -3.24
C ASN A 12 22.49 -1.13 -2.43
N ILE A 13 22.66 -0.95 -1.11
CA ILE A 13 21.58 -0.62 -0.19
C ILE A 13 21.16 0.81 -0.56
N ALA A 14 20.12 0.93 -1.38
CA ALA A 14 19.58 2.21 -1.85
C ALA A 14 19.46 3.22 -0.69
N SER A 15 19.94 4.45 -0.85
CA SER A 15 19.86 5.48 0.20
C SER A 15 18.40 5.78 0.58
N LYS A 16 18.15 6.30 1.79
CA LYS A 16 16.80 6.71 2.25
C LYS A 16 16.12 7.68 1.26
N GLU A 17 16.90 8.58 0.68
CA GLU A 17 16.43 9.58 -0.30
C GLU A 17 16.10 8.93 -1.65
N SER A 18 16.93 8.02 -2.15
CA SER A 18 16.66 7.30 -3.41
C SER A 18 15.37 6.46 -3.34
N LEU A 19 15.10 5.79 -2.20
CA LEU A 19 13.85 5.06 -1.99
C LEU A 19 12.64 6.00 -1.96
N LYS A 20 12.79 7.20 -1.40
CA LYS A 20 11.72 8.20 -1.35
C LYS A 20 11.39 8.73 -2.74
N GLU A 21 12.41 9.06 -3.54
CA GLU A 21 12.23 9.51 -4.93
C GLU A 21 11.57 8.43 -5.79
N GLU A 22 11.97 7.17 -5.60
CA GLU A 22 11.41 6.06 -6.35
C GLU A 22 9.92 5.84 -6.00
N ILE A 23 9.54 5.91 -4.71
CA ILE A 23 8.14 5.86 -4.26
C ILE A 23 7.32 7.02 -4.82
N GLU A 24 7.84 8.26 -4.77
CA GLU A 24 7.14 9.45 -5.27
C GLU A 24 6.95 9.39 -6.80
N SER A 25 7.93 8.87 -7.54
CA SER A 25 7.85 8.66 -8.99
C SER A 25 6.78 7.61 -9.35
N PHE A 26 6.70 6.52 -8.60
CA PHE A 26 5.72 5.45 -8.80
C PHE A 26 4.29 5.91 -8.46
N GLU A 27 4.10 6.69 -7.39
CA GLU A 27 2.80 7.33 -7.09
C GLU A 27 2.34 8.31 -8.20
N GLY A 28 3.30 8.90 -8.91
CA GLY A 28 3.04 9.69 -10.13
C GLY A 28 2.58 8.83 -11.32
N GLN A 29 3.19 7.66 -11.51
CA GLN A 29 2.93 6.76 -12.64
C GLN A 29 1.68 5.87 -12.45
N THR A 30 1.40 5.39 -11.24
CA THR A 30 0.25 4.53 -10.90
C THR A 30 -1.12 5.17 -11.14
N LYS A 31 -1.18 6.49 -11.31
CA LYS A 31 -2.40 7.18 -11.80
C LYS A 31 -2.76 6.80 -13.24
N LYS A 32 -1.88 6.10 -13.98
CA LYS A 32 -2.07 5.73 -15.39
C LYS A 32 -2.19 4.22 -15.67
N ILE A 33 -1.88 3.33 -14.73
CA ILE A 33 -1.77 1.89 -15.01
C ILE A 33 -3.02 1.15 -14.49
N LYS A 34 -3.76 0.49 -15.40
CA LYS A 34 -4.87 -0.40 -15.07
C LYS A 34 -4.30 -1.81 -14.83
N TYR A 35 -4.61 -2.39 -13.68
CA TYR A 35 -4.30 -3.80 -13.38
C TYR A 35 -5.20 -4.74 -14.19
N THR A 36 -4.60 -5.76 -14.80
CA THR A 36 -5.29 -6.94 -15.37
C THR A 36 -4.75 -8.18 -14.66
N PRO A 37 -5.60 -8.98 -13.99
CA PRO A 37 -5.15 -10.23 -13.37
C PRO A 37 -4.80 -11.24 -14.46
N THR A 38 -3.65 -11.89 -14.35
CA THR A 38 -3.31 -13.09 -15.13
C THR A 38 -3.95 -14.31 -14.48
N GLU A 39 -4.66 -15.11 -15.27
CA GLU A 39 -5.23 -16.39 -14.82
C GLU A 39 -4.08 -17.36 -14.53
N SER A 40 -3.80 -17.65 -13.25
CA SER A 40 -2.95 -18.77 -12.88
C SER A 40 -3.80 -20.02 -12.70
N TYR A 41 -3.68 -20.94 -13.67
CA TYR A 41 -4.10 -22.32 -13.49
C TYR A 41 -3.08 -23.02 -12.58
N ASN A 42 -3.59 -23.76 -11.59
CA ASN A 42 -2.92 -24.55 -10.56
C ASN A 42 -2.74 -23.86 -9.19
N ASN A 43 -3.85 -23.69 -8.47
CA ASN A 43 -3.85 -23.51 -7.02
C ASN A 43 -4.32 -24.81 -6.34
N GLU A 44 -3.46 -25.83 -6.30
CA GLU A 44 -3.54 -26.80 -5.20
C GLU A 44 -2.82 -26.15 -4.00
N THR A 45 -3.58 -25.45 -3.18
CA THR A 45 -3.10 -24.85 -1.93
C THR A 45 -2.89 -25.96 -0.91
N PHE A 46 -1.64 -26.32 -0.64
CA PHE A 46 -1.32 -27.10 0.55
C PHE A 46 -1.52 -26.22 1.80
N ASP A 47 -2.42 -26.65 2.69
CA ASP A 47 -2.83 -25.91 3.87
C ASP A 47 -1.84 -26.12 5.03
N TYR A 48 -0.84 -25.25 5.14
CA TYR A 48 0.20 -25.28 6.19
C TYR A 48 -0.27 -24.70 7.54
N THR A 49 -1.57 -24.45 7.73
CA THR A 49 -2.10 -23.84 8.96
C THR A 49 -1.83 -24.70 10.21
N GLU A 50 -1.88 -26.02 10.07
CA GLU A 50 -1.56 -26.98 11.13
C GLU A 50 -0.09 -26.90 11.60
N GLU A 51 0.85 -26.78 10.65
CA GLU A 51 2.29 -26.71 10.95
C GLU A 51 2.68 -25.35 11.55
N ASN A 52 2.09 -24.27 11.04
CA ASN A 52 2.27 -22.93 11.59
C ASN A 52 1.71 -22.80 13.02
N LYS A 53 0.55 -23.40 13.31
CA LYS A 53 0.00 -23.47 14.67
C LYS A 53 0.92 -24.23 15.64
N LYS A 54 1.53 -25.35 15.18
CA LYS A 54 2.52 -26.10 15.97
C LYS A 54 3.82 -25.31 16.22
N ALA A 55 4.22 -24.43 15.30
CA ALA A 55 5.40 -23.58 15.46
C ALA A 55 5.18 -22.44 16.48
N LEU A 56 3.98 -21.84 16.54
CA LEU A 56 3.64 -20.75 17.46
C LEU A 56 3.43 -21.19 18.92
N LEU A 57 3.13 -22.46 19.19
CA LEU A 57 2.87 -22.97 20.55
C LEU A 57 4.13 -23.12 21.43
N LYS A 58 5.33 -22.88 20.89
CA LYS A 58 6.57 -22.84 21.70
C LYS A 58 6.83 -21.42 22.19
N GLY A 59 6.19 -21.04 23.29
CA GLY A 59 6.50 -19.80 24.01
C GLY A 59 7.96 -19.75 24.50
N PRO A 60 8.53 -18.55 24.74
CA PRO A 60 9.90 -18.40 25.21
C PRO A 60 10.06 -19.05 26.59
N LYS A 61 11.01 -20.00 26.69
CA LYS A 61 11.40 -20.56 27.99
C LYS A 61 12.02 -19.44 28.83
N LYS A 62 11.49 -19.20 30.03
CA LYS A 62 12.09 -18.28 31.01
C LYS A 62 13.53 -18.70 31.28
N VAL A 63 14.48 -17.81 31.00
CA VAL A 63 15.90 -17.98 31.32
C VAL A 63 16.02 -17.81 32.84
N LYS A 64 16.53 -18.84 33.52
CA LYS A 64 16.97 -18.73 34.91
C LYS A 64 18.42 -18.29 34.87
N ASP A 65 18.71 -17.12 35.43
CA ASP A 65 20.07 -16.63 35.60
C ASP A 65 20.78 -17.47 36.65
N SER A 66 21.59 -18.43 36.20
CA SER A 66 22.63 -19.07 37.00
C SER A 66 23.97 -18.67 36.42
N HIS A 67 24.71 -17.85 37.17
CA HIS A 67 26.12 -17.61 36.96
C HIS A 67 26.88 -18.93 37.12
N ASP A 68 27.22 -19.54 35.98
CA ASP A 68 28.39 -20.38 35.72
C ASP A 68 28.22 -20.89 34.28
N PHE A 69 28.60 -20.05 33.30
CA PHE A 69 28.60 -20.44 31.89
C PHE A 69 29.76 -21.40 31.65
N VAL A 70 29.53 -22.68 31.90
CA VAL A 70 30.40 -23.76 31.44
C VAL A 70 30.02 -24.02 29.99
N ASP A 71 30.96 -23.78 29.08
CA ASP A 71 30.74 -23.96 27.64
C ASP A 71 30.22 -25.38 27.40
N PRO A 72 28.98 -25.59 26.90
CA PRO A 72 28.33 -26.92 26.85
C PRO A 72 29.11 -27.98 26.07
N LEU A 73 30.10 -27.55 25.30
CA LEU A 73 31.01 -28.37 24.50
C LEU A 73 32.11 -29.04 25.34
N GLU A 74 32.51 -28.48 26.49
CA GLU A 74 33.66 -28.97 27.25
C GLU A 74 33.46 -30.39 27.80
N LYS A 75 32.23 -30.71 28.23
CA LYS A 75 31.87 -32.02 28.82
C LYS A 75 31.61 -33.13 27.78
N LEU A 76 31.61 -32.81 26.48
CA LEU A 76 31.35 -33.77 25.41
C LEU A 76 32.64 -34.42 24.90
N THR A 77 32.56 -35.74 24.65
CA THR A 77 33.64 -36.48 23.97
C THR A 77 33.90 -35.90 22.56
N PRO A 78 35.11 -36.03 21.99
CA PRO A 78 35.43 -35.47 20.67
C PRO A 78 34.49 -35.95 19.55
N GLN A 79 33.99 -37.18 19.63
CA GLN A 79 32.98 -37.70 18.70
C GLN A 79 31.62 -37.01 18.86
N GLN A 80 31.18 -36.76 20.11
CA GLN A 80 29.93 -36.06 20.39
C GLN A 80 30.00 -34.58 19.97
N ARG A 81 31.16 -33.91 20.10
CA ARG A 81 31.37 -32.53 19.61
C ARG A 81 31.20 -32.47 18.08
N LYS A 82 31.83 -33.40 17.36
CA LYS A 82 31.70 -33.50 15.90
C LYS A 82 30.24 -33.77 15.47
N LEU A 83 29.52 -34.62 16.21
CA LEU A 83 28.10 -34.89 15.98
C LEU A 83 27.21 -33.67 16.23
N HIS A 84 27.51 -32.89 17.27
CA HIS A 84 26.81 -31.64 17.57
C HIS A 84 27.04 -30.58 16.50
N GLU A 85 28.28 -30.42 16.04
CA GLU A 85 28.62 -29.54 14.92
C GLU A 85 27.89 -29.95 13.63
N LEU A 86 27.86 -31.25 13.32
CA LEU A 86 27.10 -31.78 12.19
C LEU A 86 25.60 -31.50 12.33
N ARG A 87 25.02 -31.66 13.52
CA ARG A 87 23.61 -31.33 13.77
C ARG A 87 23.33 -29.85 13.64
N GLN A 88 24.23 -28.97 14.08
CA GLN A 88 24.11 -27.54 13.89
C GLN A 88 24.17 -27.16 12.41
N LYS A 89 25.14 -27.71 11.67
CA LYS A 89 25.22 -27.52 10.21
C LYS A 89 23.95 -28.01 9.52
N LEU A 90 23.46 -29.20 9.88
CA LEU A 90 22.22 -29.77 9.33
C LEU A 90 21.01 -28.87 9.65
N ASN A 91 20.89 -28.38 10.88
CA ASN A 91 19.81 -27.47 11.26
C ASN A 91 19.90 -26.11 10.54
N LYS A 92 21.11 -25.56 10.37
CA LYS A 92 21.34 -24.36 9.55
C LYS A 92 20.91 -24.61 8.11
N THR A 93 21.37 -25.70 7.49
CA THR A 93 20.97 -26.04 6.11
C THR A 93 19.46 -26.24 5.97
N LYS A 94 18.77 -26.80 6.98
CA LYS A 94 17.30 -26.91 6.97
C LYS A 94 16.61 -25.55 7.04
N GLN A 95 17.12 -24.64 7.87
CA GLN A 95 16.61 -23.28 7.95
C GLN A 95 16.85 -22.54 6.64
N ASP A 96 18.05 -22.67 6.06
CA ASP A 96 18.40 -22.06 4.78
C ASP A 96 17.49 -22.57 3.67
N ILE A 97 17.33 -23.90 3.53
CA ILE A 97 16.41 -24.52 2.56
C ILE A 97 14.99 -24.01 2.77
N PHE A 98 14.47 -24.01 4.00
CA PHE A 98 13.13 -23.51 4.29
C PHE A 98 12.97 -22.03 3.89
N THR A 99 13.95 -21.19 4.21
CA THR A 99 13.90 -19.76 3.84
C THR A 99 13.95 -19.56 2.32
N THR A 100 14.78 -20.33 1.60
CA THR A 100 14.86 -20.25 0.14
C THR A 100 13.55 -20.69 -0.52
N VAL A 101 12.94 -21.79 -0.07
CA VAL A 101 11.66 -22.28 -0.58
C VAL A 101 10.53 -21.30 -0.29
N VAL A 102 10.48 -20.72 0.92
CA VAL A 102 9.48 -19.69 1.25
C VAL A 102 9.66 -18.44 0.39
N ASN A 103 10.90 -18.00 0.15
CA ASN A 103 11.18 -16.85 -0.69
C ASN A 103 10.86 -17.12 -2.16
N GLU A 104 11.18 -18.31 -2.68
CA GLU A 104 10.84 -18.72 -4.03
C GLU A 104 9.33 -18.88 -4.21
N HIS A 105 8.64 -19.49 -3.25
CA HIS A 105 7.18 -19.58 -3.24
C HIS A 105 6.53 -18.21 -3.20
N LYS A 106 7.06 -17.25 -2.43
CA LYS A 106 6.61 -15.85 -2.45
C LYS A 106 6.82 -15.21 -3.83
N LYS A 107 7.98 -15.42 -4.47
CA LYS A 107 8.25 -14.93 -5.82
C LYS A 107 7.28 -15.52 -6.86
N ILE A 108 7.02 -16.83 -6.79
CA ILE A 108 6.11 -17.55 -7.70
C ILE A 108 4.64 -17.13 -7.47
N THR A 109 4.21 -17.04 -6.21
CA THR A 109 2.82 -16.68 -5.87
C THR A 109 2.50 -15.22 -6.13
N GLN A 110 3.47 -14.32 -5.95
CA GLN A 110 3.25 -12.88 -6.10
C GLN A 110 3.48 -12.39 -7.53
N GLY A 111 4.29 -13.07 -8.36
CA GLY A 111 4.69 -12.59 -9.67
C GLY A 111 5.37 -11.21 -9.62
N ASP A 112 5.84 -10.68 -10.75
CA ASP A 112 6.39 -9.31 -10.83
C ASP A 112 5.26 -8.27 -10.79
N ASN A 113 4.45 -8.27 -9.72
CA ASN A 113 3.43 -7.26 -9.48
C ASN A 113 4.09 -5.97 -8.97
N PRO A 114 4.05 -4.85 -9.72
CA PRO A 114 4.76 -3.62 -9.36
C PRO A 114 4.29 -2.99 -8.04
N LEU A 115 3.07 -3.33 -7.60
CA LEU A 115 2.47 -2.83 -6.37
C LEU A 115 3.16 -3.42 -5.12
N ASP A 116 3.43 -4.72 -5.12
CA ASP A 116 4.00 -5.41 -3.95
C ASP A 116 5.48 -5.04 -3.76
N SER A 117 6.24 -4.92 -4.86
CA SER A 117 7.62 -4.41 -4.84
C SER A 117 7.70 -2.99 -4.24
N MET A 118 6.69 -2.15 -4.51
CA MET A 118 6.62 -0.81 -3.96
C MET A 118 6.21 -0.78 -2.49
N ASP A 119 5.37 -1.70 -2.06
CA ASP A 119 5.03 -1.87 -0.64
C ASP A 119 6.23 -2.37 0.18
N GLU A 120 7.07 -3.25 -0.39
CA GLU A 120 8.36 -3.62 0.18
C GLU A 120 9.31 -2.42 0.29
N LYS A 121 9.42 -1.58 -0.75
CA LYS A 121 10.22 -0.35 -0.71
C LYS A 121 9.71 0.64 0.33
N ARG A 122 8.38 0.79 0.48
CA ARG A 122 7.76 1.61 1.55
C ARG A 122 8.14 1.08 2.93
N LYS A 123 8.07 -0.23 3.13
CA LYS A 123 8.44 -0.88 4.40
C LYS A 123 9.92 -0.66 4.71
N LEU A 124 10.80 -0.82 3.73
CA LEU A 124 12.24 -0.58 3.89
C LEU A 124 12.55 0.89 4.21
N TYR A 125 11.85 1.83 3.58
CA TYR A 125 11.96 3.26 3.89
C TYR A 125 11.53 3.58 5.33
N GLN A 126 10.42 3.00 5.80
CA GLN A 126 9.97 3.15 7.19
C GLN A 126 10.98 2.57 8.19
N GLU A 127 11.54 1.41 7.90
CA GLU A 127 12.56 0.77 8.74
C GLU A 127 13.83 1.65 8.84
N LYS A 128 14.25 2.27 7.73
CA LYS A 128 15.39 3.21 7.74
C LYS A 128 15.12 4.45 8.57
N ILE A 129 13.92 5.02 8.49
CA ILE A 129 13.52 6.13 9.36
C ILE A 129 13.57 5.72 10.84
N GLN A 130 13.08 4.53 11.18
CA GLN A 130 13.08 4.04 12.55
C GLN A 130 14.50 3.86 13.09
N LYS A 131 15.40 3.24 12.30
CA LYS A 131 16.81 3.08 12.66
C LYS A 131 17.50 4.42 12.92
N GLU A 132 17.32 5.39 12.02
CA GLU A 132 17.87 6.74 12.19
C GLU A 132 17.33 7.42 13.47
N GLN A 133 16.03 7.28 13.76
CA GLN A 133 15.45 7.81 15.00
C GLN A 133 15.99 7.13 16.26
N GLU A 134 16.24 5.82 16.23
CA GLU A 134 16.83 5.06 17.33
C GLU A 134 18.31 5.46 17.54
N GLU A 135 19.06 5.68 16.47
CA GLU A 135 20.44 6.19 16.53
C GLU A 135 20.49 7.58 17.16
N LEU A 136 19.62 8.51 16.75
CA LEU A 136 19.54 9.84 17.35
C LEU A 136 19.19 9.79 18.84
N LYS A 137 18.24 8.92 19.21
CA LYS A 137 17.88 8.69 20.62
C LYS A 137 19.03 8.09 21.43
N SER A 138 19.80 7.16 20.84
CA SER A 138 20.97 6.56 21.50
C SER A 138 22.07 7.60 21.75
N LYS A 139 22.18 8.61 20.87
CA LYS A 139 23.07 9.77 21.03
C LYS A 139 22.52 10.83 22.00
N GLY A 140 21.29 10.64 22.52
CA GLY A 140 20.62 11.57 23.43
C GLY A 140 19.97 12.78 22.75
N LEU A 141 19.84 12.78 21.42
CA LEU A 141 19.16 13.83 20.67
C LEU A 141 17.68 13.48 20.46
N ASP A 142 16.82 14.51 20.49
CA ASP A 142 15.40 14.36 20.14
C ASP A 142 15.25 14.35 18.61
N PRO A 143 14.81 13.24 18.00
CA PRO A 143 14.70 13.12 16.55
C PRO A 143 13.74 14.15 15.94
N THR A 144 12.74 14.61 16.70
CA THR A 144 11.78 15.59 16.20
C THR A 144 12.40 16.97 16.03
N GLN A 145 13.21 17.40 16.99
CA GLN A 145 13.92 18.67 16.94
C GLN A 145 14.98 18.70 15.86
N GLU A 146 15.69 17.60 15.66
CA GLU A 146 16.73 17.48 14.65
C GLU A 146 16.17 17.48 13.23
N ALA A 147 15.04 16.79 13.02
CA ALA A 147 14.30 16.86 11.76
C ALA A 147 13.83 18.29 11.44
N LEU A 148 13.39 19.06 12.44
CA LEU A 148 13.00 20.46 12.30
C LEU A 148 14.19 21.37 11.93
N LYS A 149 15.37 21.12 12.51
CA LYS A 149 16.60 21.87 12.18
C LYS A 149 17.05 21.65 10.74
N ASN A 150 16.84 20.45 10.21
CA ASN A 150 17.25 20.07 8.86
C ASN A 150 16.20 20.42 7.79
N SER A 151 14.99 20.83 8.18
CA SER A 151 13.95 21.25 7.24
C SER A 151 14.00 22.74 6.92
N THR A 152 13.80 23.10 5.66
CA THR A 152 13.70 24.51 5.25
C THR A 152 12.35 25.11 5.63
N ILE A 153 12.30 26.44 5.80
CA ILE A 153 11.06 27.17 6.13
C ILE A 153 9.96 26.91 5.08
N GLU A 154 10.34 26.92 3.80
CA GLU A 154 9.42 26.68 2.68
C GLU A 154 8.79 25.27 2.73
N GLU A 155 9.57 24.25 3.10
CA GLU A 155 9.06 22.89 3.28
C GLU A 155 8.05 22.79 4.42
N ILE A 156 8.33 23.45 5.55
CA ILE A 156 7.44 23.50 6.71
C ILE A 156 6.10 24.15 6.32
N GLU A 157 6.15 25.32 5.66
CA GLU A 157 4.94 26.03 5.21
C GLU A 157 4.10 25.19 4.23
N LYS A 158 4.76 24.51 3.30
CA LYS A 158 4.10 23.59 2.37
C LYS A 158 3.44 22.43 3.12
N GLN A 159 4.13 21.80 4.06
CA GLN A 159 3.56 20.73 4.88
C GLN A 159 2.37 21.22 5.73
N GLU A 160 2.47 22.40 6.32
CA GLU A 160 1.38 23.01 7.09
C GLU A 160 0.15 23.30 6.22
N SER A 161 0.34 23.90 5.05
CA SER A 161 -0.76 24.20 4.13
C SER A 161 -1.49 22.90 3.71
N MET A 162 -0.74 21.82 3.47
CA MET A 162 -1.28 20.50 3.15
C MET A 162 -2.03 19.89 4.35
N LYS A 163 -1.49 20.01 5.57
CA LYS A 163 -2.17 19.57 6.82
C LYS A 163 -3.47 20.36 7.04
N LYS A 164 -3.47 21.68 6.81
CA LYS A 164 -4.65 22.56 6.92
C LYS A 164 -5.74 22.15 5.92
N LYS A 165 -5.37 21.91 4.65
CA LYS A 165 -6.30 21.38 3.62
C LYS A 165 -6.89 20.02 4.01
N LYS A 166 -6.06 19.08 4.50
CA LYS A 166 -6.51 17.75 4.96
C LYS A 166 -7.44 17.82 6.18
N LYS A 167 -7.14 18.68 7.16
CA LYS A 167 -7.99 18.89 8.35
C LYS A 167 -9.35 19.50 7.98
N ASN A 168 -9.37 20.48 7.08
CA ASN A 168 -10.60 21.11 6.62
C ASN A 168 -11.47 20.14 5.79
N GLY A 169 -10.84 19.27 4.98
CA GLY A 169 -11.56 18.23 4.23
C GLY A 169 -12.24 17.17 5.11
N LYS A 170 -11.76 16.93 6.33
CA LYS A 170 -12.38 16.01 7.30
C LYS A 170 -13.59 16.61 8.04
N LYS A 171 -13.69 17.94 8.11
CA LYS A 171 -14.75 18.66 8.84
C LYS A 171 -15.98 18.99 7.99
N VAL A 172 -15.93 18.75 6.68
CA VAL A 172 -17.14 18.84 5.85
C VAL A 172 -18.01 17.66 6.23
N ASN A 173 -18.91 17.89 7.18
CA ASN A 173 -20.06 17.04 7.39
C ASN A 173 -20.65 16.82 5.99
N LYS A 174 -20.68 15.56 5.51
CA LYS A 174 -21.40 15.16 4.29
C LYS A 174 -22.90 15.27 4.54
N GLN A 175 -23.33 16.37 5.12
CA GLN A 175 -24.71 16.76 5.29
C GLN A 175 -25.19 17.04 3.88
N ILE A 176 -25.76 15.99 3.29
CA ILE A 176 -26.57 15.95 2.07
C ILE A 176 -26.15 17.06 1.11
N GLN A 177 -25.01 16.89 0.43
CA GLN A 177 -24.77 17.69 -0.77
C GLN A 177 -25.98 17.48 -1.66
N THR A 178 -26.64 18.57 -2.05
CA THR A 178 -27.72 18.47 -3.01
C THR A 178 -27.16 17.85 -4.29
N LYS A 179 -28.03 17.20 -5.09
CA LYS A 179 -27.59 16.64 -6.38
C LYS A 179 -26.90 17.71 -7.23
N GLU A 180 -27.36 18.95 -7.14
CA GLU A 180 -26.83 20.14 -7.83
C GLU A 180 -25.41 20.50 -7.39
N GLU A 181 -25.15 20.57 -6.08
CA GLU A 181 -23.80 20.84 -5.56
C GLU A 181 -22.80 19.76 -5.98
N GLY A 182 -23.23 18.49 -6.00
CA GLY A 182 -22.41 17.38 -6.49
C GLY A 182 -22.04 17.54 -7.97
N ILE A 183 -23.01 17.93 -8.81
CA ILE A 183 -22.80 18.21 -10.23
C ILE A 183 -21.82 19.38 -10.41
N TYR A 184 -22.03 20.49 -9.69
CA TYR A 184 -21.19 21.67 -9.76
C TYR A 184 -19.74 21.38 -9.32
N ASN A 185 -19.55 20.67 -8.21
CA ASN A 185 -18.21 20.28 -7.74
C ASN A 185 -17.49 19.34 -8.72
N ASN A 186 -18.21 18.42 -9.35
CA ASN A 186 -17.66 17.54 -10.38
C ASN A 186 -17.32 18.32 -11.66
N TYR A 187 -18.13 19.31 -12.03
CA TYR A 187 -17.83 20.24 -13.11
C TYR A 187 -16.55 21.04 -12.81
N LYS A 188 -16.44 21.63 -11.62
CA LYS A 188 -15.25 22.40 -11.22
C LYS A 188 -13.96 21.56 -11.28
N LYS A 189 -14.03 20.29 -10.91
CA LYS A 189 -12.88 19.35 -11.06
C LYS A 189 -12.56 19.11 -12.53
N ARG A 190 -13.58 18.86 -13.37
CA ARG A 190 -13.40 18.70 -14.82
C ARG A 190 -12.73 19.90 -15.46
N VAL A 191 -13.17 21.11 -15.14
CA VAL A 191 -12.61 22.33 -15.72
C VAL A 191 -11.11 22.41 -15.43
N ARG A 192 -10.68 22.14 -14.20
CA ARG A 192 -9.26 22.10 -13.84
C ARG A 192 -8.48 21.02 -14.60
N ASP A 193 -9.05 19.82 -14.70
CA ASP A 193 -8.41 18.73 -15.45
C ASP A 193 -8.31 19.08 -16.95
N LEU A 194 -9.31 19.78 -17.50
CA LEU A 194 -9.33 20.26 -18.89
C LEU A 194 -8.30 21.38 -19.13
N GLU A 195 -8.13 22.33 -18.22
CA GLU A 195 -7.08 23.36 -18.29
C GLU A 195 -5.70 22.71 -18.46
N SER A 196 -5.43 21.64 -17.69
CA SER A 196 -4.18 20.88 -17.82
C SER A 196 -4.06 20.15 -19.16
N PHE A 197 -5.17 19.66 -19.71
CA PHE A 197 -5.17 19.01 -21.03
C PHE A 197 -4.94 20.02 -22.16
N GLN A 198 -5.53 21.22 -22.08
CA GLN A 198 -5.34 22.28 -23.08
C GLN A 198 -3.89 22.74 -23.18
N GLN A 199 -3.15 22.71 -22.06
CA GLN A 199 -1.72 23.02 -22.04
C GLN A 199 -0.83 21.87 -22.54
N SER A 200 -1.39 20.68 -22.77
CA SER A 200 -0.63 19.51 -23.20
C SER A 200 -0.46 19.46 -24.71
N GLU A 201 0.64 18.86 -25.18
CA GLU A 201 0.93 18.65 -26.61
C GLU A 201 -0.12 17.79 -27.34
N GLN A 202 -0.95 17.05 -26.60
CA GLN A 202 -2.01 16.21 -27.15
C GLN A 202 -3.24 17.01 -27.57
N PHE A 203 -3.37 18.25 -27.08
CA PHE A 203 -4.45 19.13 -27.48
C PHE A 203 -4.15 19.74 -28.83
N LYS A 204 -5.07 19.55 -29.78
CA LYS A 204 -5.02 20.24 -31.07
C LYS A 204 -6.10 21.32 -31.10
N PRO A 205 -5.77 22.59 -31.37
CA PRO A 205 -6.78 23.63 -31.50
C PRO A 205 -7.71 23.29 -32.65
N VAL A 206 -8.99 23.61 -32.47
CA VAL A 206 -9.96 23.55 -33.57
C VAL A 206 -9.68 24.75 -34.47
N VAL A 207 -9.17 24.50 -35.67
CA VAL A 207 -8.99 25.53 -36.69
C VAL A 207 -10.29 25.57 -37.49
N SER A 208 -11.18 26.49 -37.14
CA SER A 208 -12.37 26.79 -37.93
C SER A 208 -12.34 28.25 -38.37
N ASP A 209 -12.44 28.48 -39.67
CA ASP A 209 -12.56 29.83 -40.26
C ASP A 209 -13.91 30.49 -39.93
N VAL A 210 -14.86 29.69 -39.43
CA VAL A 210 -16.15 30.17 -38.93
C VAL A 210 -15.92 30.81 -37.56
N SER A 211 -16.01 32.15 -37.51
CA SER A 211 -16.05 32.88 -36.24
C SER A 211 -17.14 32.26 -35.36
N THR A 212 -16.76 31.79 -34.17
CA THR A 212 -17.68 31.26 -33.16
C THR A 212 -18.53 32.36 -32.52
N GLU A 213 -18.83 33.43 -33.26
CA GLU A 213 -19.92 34.32 -32.92
C GLU A 213 -21.19 33.47 -32.95
N ALA A 214 -21.94 33.52 -31.86
CA ALA A 214 -23.13 32.72 -31.64
C ALA A 214 -24.25 33.16 -32.61
N ASN A 215 -24.10 32.82 -33.89
CA ASN A 215 -25.13 32.97 -34.88
C ASN A 215 -26.24 31.97 -34.55
N GLN A 216 -27.35 32.50 -34.06
CA GLN A 216 -28.54 31.74 -33.65
C GLN A 216 -29.06 30.78 -34.75
N TYR A 217 -28.69 31.03 -36.00
CA TYR A 217 -29.07 30.24 -37.18
C TYR A 217 -28.08 29.14 -37.57
N ASN A 218 -26.85 29.13 -37.04
CA ASN A 218 -25.82 28.12 -37.36
C ASN A 218 -25.95 26.86 -36.49
N TYR A 219 -27.17 26.50 -36.08
CA TYR A 219 -27.41 25.31 -35.28
C TYR A 219 -27.39 24.04 -36.15
N GLY A 220 -26.51 23.11 -35.84
CA GLY A 220 -26.38 21.83 -36.55
C GLY A 220 -25.27 21.77 -37.60
N GLU A 221 -24.53 22.86 -37.81
CA GLU A 221 -23.31 22.84 -38.64
C GLU A 221 -22.20 22.08 -37.90
N THR A 222 -21.60 21.08 -38.57
CA THR A 222 -20.59 20.22 -37.96
C THR A 222 -19.23 20.91 -38.03
N VAL A 223 -18.78 21.49 -36.92
CA VAL A 223 -17.39 21.96 -36.79
C VAL A 223 -16.45 20.75 -36.84
N HIS A 224 -15.39 20.82 -37.65
CA HIS A 224 -14.39 19.77 -37.67
C HIS A 224 -13.57 19.79 -36.37
N ILE A 225 -13.86 18.84 -35.47
CA ILE A 225 -13.10 18.64 -34.24
C ILE A 225 -11.99 17.61 -34.51
N PRO A 226 -10.73 17.87 -34.11
CA PRO A 226 -9.65 16.92 -34.31
C PRO A 226 -9.90 15.63 -33.52
N SER A 227 -9.60 14.49 -34.15
CA SER A 227 -9.86 13.14 -33.61
C SER A 227 -9.18 12.88 -32.26
N GLN A 228 -8.03 13.51 -32.02
CA GLN A 228 -7.28 13.40 -30.76
C GLN A 228 -8.06 13.97 -29.57
N ASN A 229 -8.71 15.11 -29.73
CA ASN A 229 -9.53 15.72 -28.67
C ASN A 229 -10.76 14.85 -28.37
N ILE A 230 -11.37 14.27 -29.41
CA ILE A 230 -12.50 13.34 -29.26
C ILE A 230 -12.05 12.07 -28.51
N SER A 231 -10.89 11.53 -28.84
CA SER A 231 -10.30 10.39 -28.14
C SER A 231 -10.02 10.71 -26.67
N ALA A 232 -9.46 11.88 -26.38
CA ALA A 232 -9.21 12.32 -25.00
C ALA A 232 -10.51 12.44 -24.19
N MET A 233 -11.57 13.02 -24.78
CA MET A 233 -12.89 13.08 -24.16
C MET A 233 -13.44 11.68 -23.87
N LYS A 234 -13.37 10.75 -24.84
CA LYS A 234 -13.80 9.36 -24.65
C LYS A 234 -13.04 8.69 -23.50
N GLN A 235 -11.73 8.89 -23.43
CA GLN A 235 -10.91 8.35 -22.34
C GLN A 235 -11.31 8.91 -20.98
N GLU A 236 -11.61 10.21 -20.89
CA GLU A 236 -12.10 10.83 -19.65
C GLU A 236 -13.41 10.19 -19.18
N LEU A 237 -14.38 10.01 -20.09
CA LEU A 237 -15.66 9.37 -19.79
C LEU A 237 -15.49 7.92 -19.32
N LEU A 238 -14.64 7.15 -20.00
CA LEU A 238 -14.35 5.76 -19.63
C LEU A 238 -13.70 5.67 -18.25
N LYS A 239 -12.70 6.52 -17.95
CA LYS A 239 -12.05 6.56 -16.63
C LYS A 239 -13.09 6.80 -15.51
N LYS A 240 -14.05 7.69 -15.74
CA LYS A 240 -15.11 8.00 -14.76
C LYS A 240 -16.09 6.85 -14.56
N SER A 241 -16.52 6.19 -15.64
CA SER A 241 -17.42 5.04 -15.54
C SER A 241 -16.85 3.95 -14.61
N ILE A 242 -15.55 3.67 -14.73
CA ILE A 242 -14.84 2.68 -13.91
C ILE A 242 -14.80 3.10 -12.45
N ILE A 243 -14.53 4.37 -12.15
CA ILE A 243 -14.46 4.88 -10.77
C ILE A 243 -15.81 4.79 -10.07
N ILE A 244 -16.89 5.11 -10.78
CA ILE A 244 -18.25 5.03 -10.25
C ILE A 244 -18.64 3.57 -9.97
N SER A 245 -18.18 2.64 -10.80
CA SER A 245 -18.49 1.22 -10.67
C SER A 245 -17.57 0.45 -9.72
N LYS A 246 -16.59 1.10 -9.06
CA LYS A 246 -15.70 0.41 -8.11
C LYS A 246 -16.49 -0.13 -6.92
N LYS A 247 -16.78 -1.42 -6.96
CA LYS A 247 -17.31 -2.17 -5.82
C LYS A 247 -16.23 -2.24 -4.74
N LYS A 248 -16.63 -2.12 -3.48
CA LYS A 248 -15.72 -2.45 -2.37
C LYS A 248 -15.36 -3.92 -2.46
N GLY A 249 -14.08 -4.24 -2.30
CA GLY A 249 -13.62 -5.63 -2.19
C GLY A 249 -14.30 -6.33 -1.01
N ILE A 250 -14.43 -7.65 -1.11
CA ILE A 250 -14.91 -8.50 -0.03
C ILE A 250 -13.67 -8.87 0.77
N ASN A 251 -13.68 -8.62 2.07
CA ASN A 251 -12.60 -9.07 2.95
C ASN A 251 -12.84 -10.56 3.24
N PRO A 252 -11.91 -11.48 2.91
CA PRO A 252 -12.11 -12.90 3.14
C PRO A 252 -12.10 -13.27 4.63
N ASP A 253 -11.50 -12.42 5.48
CA ASP A 253 -11.40 -12.64 6.92
C ASP A 253 -12.63 -12.12 7.72
N GLU A 254 -13.61 -11.52 7.05
CA GLU A 254 -14.82 -11.00 7.72
C GLU A 254 -15.85 -12.13 7.93
N ASP A 255 -16.41 -12.22 9.14
CA ASP A 255 -17.43 -13.21 9.48
C ASP A 255 -18.63 -13.14 8.53
N VAL A 256 -18.91 -14.25 7.85
CA VAL A 256 -19.99 -14.33 6.85
C VAL A 256 -21.33 -14.54 7.55
N ASN A 257 -22.15 -13.50 7.55
CA ASN A 257 -23.49 -13.45 8.14
C ASN A 257 -24.59 -13.34 7.06
N TYR A 258 -24.32 -13.81 5.84
CA TYR A 258 -25.25 -13.82 4.70
C TYR A 258 -25.13 -15.12 3.88
N VAL A 259 -26.24 -15.52 3.24
CA VAL A 259 -26.29 -16.71 2.36
C VAL A 259 -26.15 -16.31 0.88
N ASN A 260 -26.68 -15.15 0.48
CA ASN A 260 -26.63 -14.65 -0.89
C ASN A 260 -26.19 -13.18 -0.95
N GLU A 261 -25.86 -12.70 -2.16
CA GLU A 261 -25.38 -11.33 -2.37
C GLU A 261 -26.45 -10.27 -2.02
N THR A 262 -27.73 -10.56 -2.25
CA THR A 262 -28.82 -9.64 -1.89
C THR A 262 -28.94 -9.46 -0.38
N ASN A 263 -28.78 -10.54 0.39
CA ASN A 263 -28.78 -10.52 1.84
C ASN A 263 -27.54 -9.81 2.36
N ARG A 264 -26.37 -9.97 1.73
CA ARG A 264 -25.18 -9.19 2.09
C ARG A 264 -25.43 -7.69 1.97
N LEU A 265 -25.98 -7.26 0.84
CA LEU A 265 -26.28 -5.84 0.60
C LEU A 265 -27.34 -5.33 1.58
N PHE A 266 -28.32 -6.16 1.94
CA PHE A 266 -29.33 -5.82 2.94
C PHE A 266 -28.73 -5.71 4.35
N ASN A 267 -27.93 -6.68 4.80
CA ASN A 267 -27.22 -6.64 6.07
C ASN A 267 -26.26 -5.44 6.15
N GLN A 268 -25.57 -5.11 5.05
CA GLN A 268 -24.74 -3.90 4.97
C GLN A 268 -25.56 -2.61 5.06
N LYS A 269 -26.81 -2.59 4.58
CA LYS A 269 -27.72 -1.45 4.79
C LYS A 269 -28.14 -1.36 6.25
N LEU A 270 -28.52 -2.48 6.87
CA LEU A 270 -28.88 -2.52 8.29
C LEU A 270 -27.72 -2.03 9.17
N SER A 271 -26.52 -2.53 8.93
CA SER A 271 -25.31 -2.14 9.66
C SER A 271 -25.10 -0.63 9.68
N LYS A 272 -25.25 0.05 8.53
CA LYS A 272 -25.10 1.52 8.46
C LYS A 272 -26.07 2.29 9.36
N HIS A 273 -27.27 1.77 9.58
CA HIS A 273 -28.32 2.46 10.31
C HIS A 273 -28.38 2.03 11.78
N TYR A 274 -28.22 0.74 12.05
CA TYR A 274 -28.49 0.13 13.34
C TYR A 274 -27.24 -0.18 14.15
N ASP A 275 -26.06 -0.35 13.54
CA ASP A 275 -24.84 -0.72 14.29
C ASP A 275 -24.55 0.25 15.43
N LYS A 276 -24.84 1.54 15.23
CA LYS A 276 -24.67 2.57 16.27
C LYS A 276 -25.49 2.28 17.54
N TYR A 277 -26.65 1.64 17.39
CA TYR A 277 -27.59 1.36 18.48
C TYR A 277 -27.50 -0.09 18.98
N THR A 278 -26.93 -1.00 18.20
CA THR A 278 -26.86 -2.45 18.53
C THR A 278 -25.47 -2.92 18.94
N VAL A 279 -24.55 -2.00 19.26
CA VAL A 279 -23.16 -2.33 19.68
C VAL A 279 -23.16 -3.27 20.88
N GLU A 280 -23.94 -2.95 21.92
CA GLU A 280 -23.98 -3.74 23.17
C GLU A 280 -24.50 -5.16 22.93
N ILE A 281 -25.56 -5.29 22.11
CA ILE A 281 -26.13 -6.60 21.75
C ILE A 281 -25.09 -7.43 20.99
N LYS A 282 -24.36 -6.82 20.06
CA LYS A 282 -23.30 -7.50 19.30
C LYS A 282 -22.17 -7.98 20.22
N GLN A 283 -21.72 -7.14 21.13
CA GLN A 283 -20.68 -7.50 22.11
C GLN A 283 -21.13 -8.63 23.06
N ASN A 284 -22.39 -8.63 23.48
CA ASN A 284 -22.94 -9.71 24.31
C ASN A 284 -23.01 -11.03 23.55
N LEU A 285 -23.32 -11.01 22.25
CA LEU A 285 -23.27 -12.21 21.41
C LEU A 285 -21.84 -12.74 21.25
N GLU A 286 -20.87 -11.85 21.03
CA GLU A 286 -19.45 -12.20 20.89
C GLU A 286 -18.85 -12.71 22.22
N ARG A 287 -19.31 -12.20 23.36
CA ARG A 287 -18.90 -12.66 24.71
C ARG A 287 -19.58 -13.97 25.13
N GLY A 288 -20.57 -14.43 24.37
CA GLY A 288 -21.51 -15.46 24.78
C GLY A 288 -22.61 -14.86 25.64
N THR A 289 -23.83 -15.35 25.46
CA THR A 289 -25.07 -14.86 26.09
C THR A 289 -25.15 -15.14 27.60
N ALA A 290 -24.11 -14.77 28.33
CA ALA A 290 -24.06 -14.73 29.78
C ALA A 290 -24.44 -13.31 30.21
N LEU A 291 -25.76 -13.09 30.38
CA LEU A 291 -26.27 -12.07 31.28
C LEU A 291 -26.16 -12.59 32.72
#